data_AF-A0A9W3AN00-F1
#
_entry.id   AF-A0A9W3AN00-F1
#
_cell.length_a   1.000
_cell.length_b   1.000
_cell.length_c   1.000
_cell.angle_alpha   90.00
_cell.angle_beta   90.00
_cell.angle_gamma   90.00
#
_symmetry.space_group_name_H-M   'P 1'
#
loop_
_entity.id
_entity.type
_entity.pdbx_description
1 polymer ?
#
loop_
_entity_poly.entity_id
_entity_poly.type
_entity_poly.pdbx_seq_one_letter_code
_entity_poly.pdbx_strand_id
1 'polypeptide(L)'
;MAASRALEPSWRCYSHINRNSRGYTCLVYAVEASADIPDVSDKLLGQVIKPDQQCQQFFGNDSFFCRASESRRSITEICQAMLCADVLRGLCIPKIALTGTSCGDGKVCINGQCVSDPYAPQLDGCEYGDRIIDCTKDHCLNSQVDCCGTCNYGTPFTPTYSTRRSTPKRLATTVNPLVIFTSIKECEPGDLDLRPELCTNTSVCQTKSSLCCHYCSLHYKSANTSTTQ
;
A
#
# COMPACT_ATOMS: atom_id res chain seq x y z
N MET A 1 32.86 31.06 7.32
CA MET A 1 33.06 30.21 6.12
C MET A 1 33.46 28.83 6.64
N ALA A 2 32.51 27.93 6.91
CA ALA A 2 31.96 26.90 6.01
C ALA A 2 33.09 26.05 5.37
N ALA A 3 33.14 24.72 5.45
CA ALA A 3 32.08 23.73 5.27
C ALA A 3 32.43 22.41 6.01
N SER A 4 31.48 21.84 6.76
CA SER A 4 30.66 20.66 6.41
C SER A 4 31.36 19.30 6.54
N ARG A 5 31.21 18.66 7.71
CA ARG A 5 31.35 17.20 7.86
C ARG A 5 29.97 16.56 7.67
N ALA A 6 29.71 16.03 6.49
CA ALA A 6 28.53 15.20 6.22
C ALA A 6 28.92 13.71 6.34
N LEU A 7 28.14 12.98 7.14
CA LEU A 7 28.16 11.53 7.29
C LEU A 7 27.45 10.91 6.08
N GLU A 8 28.16 10.17 5.23
CA GLU A 8 27.59 9.46 4.07
C GLU A 8 28.04 7.99 4.07
N PRO A 9 27.24 7.03 4.58
CA PRO A 9 27.52 5.60 4.38
C PRO A 9 26.84 5.00 3.14
N SER A 10 25.96 5.71 2.44
CA SER A 10 24.98 5.11 1.53
C SER A 10 25.48 4.68 0.13
N TRP A 11 26.70 5.06 -0.30
CA TRP A 11 27.09 4.89 -1.72
C TRP A 11 28.16 3.84 -2.01
N ARG A 12 28.75 3.20 -0.99
CA ARG A 12 29.90 2.30 -1.20
C ARG A 12 29.57 1.00 -1.97
N CYS A 13 28.32 0.55 -1.95
CA CYS A 13 27.90 -0.61 -2.76
C CYS A 13 27.64 -0.27 -4.23
N TYR A 14 27.40 1.00 -4.57
CA TYR A 14 27.01 1.40 -5.94
C TYR A 14 28.20 1.34 -6.93
N SER A 15 29.42 1.61 -6.47
CA SER A 15 30.61 1.64 -7.32
C SER A 15 31.08 0.26 -7.84
N HIS A 16 30.53 -0.84 -7.32
CA HIS A 16 30.89 -2.20 -7.74
C HIS A 16 30.01 -2.75 -8.87
N ILE A 17 28.79 -2.23 -9.06
CA ILE A 17 27.88 -2.67 -10.13
C ILE A 17 28.43 -2.31 -11.51
N ASN A 18 29.24 -1.26 -11.61
CA ASN A 18 29.83 -0.78 -12.86
C ASN A 18 31.16 -1.49 -13.25
N ARG A 19 31.65 -2.46 -12.47
CA ARG A 19 32.91 -3.17 -12.77
C ARG A 19 32.75 -4.46 -13.58
N ASN A 20 31.54 -4.99 -13.68
CA ASN A 20 31.26 -6.21 -14.41
C ASN A 20 30.42 -5.86 -15.64
N SER A 21 31.04 -5.86 -16.83
CA SER A 21 30.41 -5.44 -18.10
C SER A 21 29.21 -6.28 -18.54
N ARG A 22 28.86 -7.33 -17.77
CA ARG A 22 27.71 -8.22 -18.02
C ARG A 22 26.75 -8.34 -16.83
N GLY A 23 27.03 -7.71 -15.69
CA GLY A 23 26.27 -7.91 -14.44
C GLY A 23 24.89 -7.24 -14.42
N TYR A 24 24.64 -6.31 -15.34
CA TYR A 24 23.40 -5.52 -15.42
C TYR A 24 22.62 -5.77 -16.73
N THR A 25 23.01 -6.75 -17.55
CA THR A 25 22.36 -7.02 -18.85
C THR A 25 20.88 -7.40 -18.71
N CYS A 26 20.48 -7.99 -17.58
CA CYS A 26 19.09 -8.28 -17.26
C CYS A 26 18.27 -7.04 -16.84
N LEU A 27 18.90 -5.87 -16.63
CA LEU A 27 18.25 -4.61 -16.27
C LEU A 27 18.21 -3.59 -17.44
N VAL A 28 18.73 -3.97 -18.62
CA VAL A 28 18.84 -3.06 -19.79
C VAL A 28 17.49 -2.88 -20.51
N TYR A 29 16.60 -3.86 -20.39
CA TYR A 29 15.28 -3.79 -21.02
C TYR A 29 14.24 -3.32 -20.00
N ALA A 30 13.52 -2.25 -20.36
CA ALA A 30 12.34 -1.85 -19.63
C ALA A 30 11.28 -2.96 -19.78
N VAL A 31 10.81 -3.48 -18.65
CA VAL A 31 9.68 -4.40 -18.61
C VAL A 31 8.42 -3.56 -18.52
N GLU A 32 7.41 -3.87 -19.33
CA GLU A 32 6.10 -3.25 -19.18
C GLU A 32 5.52 -3.67 -17.83
N ALA A 33 5.16 -2.69 -17.00
CA ALA A 33 4.56 -2.97 -15.70
C ALA A 33 3.25 -3.74 -15.92
N SER A 34 3.05 -4.83 -15.18
CA SER A 34 1.77 -5.55 -15.18
C SER A 34 0.65 -4.58 -14.82
N ALA A 35 -0.48 -4.70 -15.52
CA ALA A 35 -1.69 -3.91 -15.22
C ALA A 35 -2.21 -4.13 -13.78
N ASP A 36 -1.79 -5.20 -13.13
CA ASP A 36 -2.16 -5.54 -11.75
C ASP A 36 -1.28 -4.84 -10.69
N ILE A 37 -0.20 -4.17 -11.10
CA ILE A 37 0.69 -3.44 -10.18
C ILE A 37 0.19 -1.99 -10.11
N PRO A 38 -0.29 -1.52 -8.94
CA PRO A 38 -0.74 -0.14 -8.80
C PRO A 38 0.45 0.81 -8.96
N ASP A 39 0.23 1.88 -9.74
CA ASP A 39 1.17 3.00 -9.77
C ASP A 39 1.10 3.73 -8.43
N VAL A 40 2.23 3.76 -7.74
CA VAL A 40 2.42 4.46 -6.45
C VAL A 40 3.46 5.56 -6.58
N SER A 41 3.82 5.96 -7.81
CA SER A 41 4.86 6.96 -8.06
C SER A 41 4.50 8.35 -7.54
N ASP A 42 3.21 8.62 -7.33
CA ASP A 42 2.67 9.89 -6.86
C ASP A 42 2.50 9.97 -5.34
N LYS A 43 2.74 8.87 -4.60
CA LYS A 43 2.56 8.82 -3.15
C LYS A 43 3.77 8.26 -2.44
N LEU A 44 4.18 8.95 -1.40
CA LEU A 44 5.21 8.45 -0.50
C LEU A 44 4.61 7.35 0.40
N LEU A 45 5.39 6.32 0.70
CA LEU A 45 4.90 5.15 1.45
C LEU A 45 4.26 5.52 2.80
N GLY A 46 4.83 6.48 3.52
CA GLY A 46 4.28 6.95 4.80
C GLY A 46 2.97 7.75 4.67
N GLN A 47 2.57 8.16 3.46
CA GLN A 47 1.23 8.70 3.20
C GLN A 47 0.19 7.60 3.01
N VAL A 48 0.62 6.39 2.62
CA VAL A 48 -0.24 5.22 2.43
C VAL A 48 -0.35 4.41 3.72
N ILE A 49 0.76 4.29 4.46
CA ILE A 49 0.86 3.50 5.69
C ILE A 49 0.97 4.48 6.87
N LYS A 50 -0.14 4.68 7.59
CA LYS A 50 -0.23 5.61 8.73
C LYS A 50 0.65 5.16 9.91
N PRO A 51 0.98 6.04 10.88
CA PRO A 51 1.85 5.70 12.01
C PRO A 51 1.44 4.45 12.80
N ASP A 52 0.15 4.26 13.12
CA ASP A 52 -0.29 3.04 13.82
C ASP A 52 -0.02 1.78 12.98
N GLN A 53 -0.30 1.84 11.68
CA GLN A 53 -0.06 0.71 10.77
C GLN A 53 1.43 0.38 10.64
N GLN A 54 2.30 1.39 10.65
CA GLN A 54 3.75 1.16 10.72
C GLN A 54 4.13 0.47 12.03
N CYS A 55 3.53 0.86 13.15
CA CYS A 55 3.76 0.21 14.45
C CYS A 55 3.25 -1.24 14.46
N GLN A 56 2.14 -1.52 13.79
CA GLN A 56 1.61 -2.88 13.62
C GLN A 56 2.56 -3.76 12.81
N GLN A 57 3.21 -3.21 11.79
CA GLN A 57 4.22 -3.95 11.00
C GLN A 57 5.46 -4.34 11.84
N PHE A 58 5.81 -3.55 12.86
CA PHE A 58 6.98 -3.84 13.71
C PHE A 58 6.68 -4.81 14.86
N PHE A 59 5.51 -4.70 15.48
CA PHE A 59 5.22 -5.38 16.76
C PHE A 59 3.92 -6.21 16.74
N GLY A 60 3.23 -6.29 15.61
CA GLY A 60 1.98 -7.02 15.45
C GLY A 60 0.74 -6.14 15.63
N ASN A 61 -0.44 -6.71 15.37
CA ASN A 61 -1.70 -5.97 15.22
C ASN A 61 -2.11 -5.13 16.46
N ASP A 62 -1.69 -5.54 17.66
CA ASP A 62 -2.03 -4.83 18.90
C ASP A 62 -1.16 -3.59 19.16
N SER A 63 -0.10 -3.41 18.36
CA SER A 63 0.79 -2.25 18.45
C SER A 63 0.17 -1.02 17.80
N PHE A 64 0.43 0.15 18.36
CA PHE A 64 -0.07 1.43 17.88
C PHE A 64 0.97 2.53 18.09
N PHE A 65 0.78 3.66 17.43
CA PHE A 65 1.62 4.83 17.63
C PHE A 65 1.34 5.45 19.00
N CYS A 66 2.37 5.50 19.83
CA CYS A 66 2.32 6.17 21.13
C CYS A 66 2.25 7.68 20.92
N ARG A 67 1.02 8.21 20.92
CA ARG A 67 0.70 9.63 20.96
C ARG A 67 1.10 10.20 22.32
N ALA A 68 2.41 10.39 22.51
CA ALA A 68 3.06 11.01 23.66
C ALA A 68 2.42 10.72 25.04
N SER A 69 2.88 9.67 25.71
CA SER A 69 2.74 9.51 27.16
C SER A 69 3.55 10.54 27.96
N GLU A 70 4.35 11.42 27.34
CA GLU A 70 4.99 12.55 28.00
C GLU A 70 4.99 13.82 27.12
N SER A 71 4.32 14.84 27.63
CA SER A 71 3.94 16.13 27.07
C SER A 71 5.07 17.10 26.67
N ARG A 72 6.22 16.60 26.19
CA ARG A 72 7.40 17.46 25.90
C ARG A 72 8.07 17.29 24.53
N ARG A 73 7.69 16.30 23.73
CA ARG A 73 8.34 16.09 22.42
C ARG A 73 7.64 16.87 21.32
N SER A 74 8.45 17.53 20.48
CA SER A 74 7.92 18.24 19.31
C SER A 74 7.32 17.23 18.33
N ILE A 75 6.20 17.59 17.71
CA ILE A 75 5.53 16.78 16.68
C ILE A 75 6.45 16.40 15.52
N THR A 76 7.43 17.24 15.25
CA THR A 76 8.45 17.03 14.22
C THR A 76 9.40 15.87 14.54
N GLU A 77 9.47 15.42 15.79
CA GLU A 77 10.35 14.33 16.22
C GLU A 77 9.89 12.96 15.72
N ILE A 78 8.63 12.80 15.29
CA ILE A 78 8.14 11.55 14.69
C ILE A 78 9.02 11.09 13.52
N CYS A 79 9.55 12.05 12.74
CA CYS A 79 10.42 11.73 11.60
C CYS A 79 11.75 11.11 12.01
N GLN A 80 12.21 11.36 13.24
CA GLN A 80 13.45 10.80 13.78
C GLN A 80 13.17 9.57 14.65
N ALA A 81 12.08 9.61 15.42
CA ALA A 81 11.70 8.59 16.38
C ALA A 81 10.16 8.52 16.52
N MET A 82 9.52 7.73 15.68
CA MET A 82 8.14 7.28 15.83
C MET A 82 8.07 6.25 16.96
N LEU A 83 7.29 6.54 18.01
CA LEU A 83 7.18 5.68 19.18
C LEU A 83 6.06 4.65 18.96
N CYS A 84 6.39 3.36 19.01
CA CYS A 84 5.42 2.28 18.86
C CYS A 84 5.21 1.51 20.16
N ALA A 85 3.97 1.16 20.47
CA ALA A 85 3.63 0.42 21.67
C ALA A 85 4.07 -1.05 21.56
N ASP A 86 5.01 -1.46 22.40
CA ASP A 86 5.29 -2.87 22.68
C ASP A 86 4.34 -3.31 23.81
N VAL A 87 3.19 -3.85 23.43
CA VAL A 87 2.11 -4.24 24.35
C VAL A 87 2.57 -5.31 25.36
N LEU A 88 3.52 -6.17 24.97
CA LEU A 88 4.07 -7.20 25.84
C LEU A 88 4.92 -6.61 26.97
N ARG A 89 5.65 -5.52 26.67
CA ARG A 89 6.52 -4.84 27.63
C ARG A 89 5.88 -3.63 28.31
N GLY A 90 4.73 -3.16 27.82
CA GLY A 90 4.07 -1.96 28.31
C GLY A 90 4.90 -0.68 28.09
N LEU A 91 5.73 -0.65 27.04
CA LEU A 91 6.65 0.45 26.76
C LEU A 91 6.52 0.94 25.31
N CYS A 92 6.89 2.20 25.09
CA CYS A 92 6.95 2.78 23.75
C CYS A 92 8.38 2.72 23.20
N ILE A 93 8.59 1.98 22.12
CA ILE A 93 9.90 1.74 21.52
C ILE A 93 10.06 2.63 20.27
N PRO A 94 11.16 3.41 20.15
CA PRO A 94 11.39 4.25 18.99
C PRO A 94 11.71 3.44 17.73
N LYS A 95 11.11 3.85 16.62
CA LYS A 95 11.32 3.38 15.25
C LYS A 95 11.45 4.58 14.31
N ILE A 96 12.04 4.36 13.15
CA ILE A 96 12.11 5.40 12.11
C ILE A 96 10.80 5.38 11.35
N ALA A 97 10.15 6.55 11.22
CA ALA A 97 8.97 6.70 10.40
C ALA A 97 9.32 6.54 8.91
N LEU A 98 8.41 5.95 8.14
CA LEU A 98 8.55 5.86 6.69
C LEU A 98 8.62 7.26 6.06
N THR A 99 9.36 7.39 4.96
CA THR A 99 9.33 8.61 4.13
C THR A 99 7.89 8.86 3.67
N GLY A 100 7.41 10.10 3.85
CA GLY A 100 6.03 10.49 3.59
C GLY A 100 5.11 10.47 4.81
N THR A 101 5.58 9.99 5.97
CA THR A 101 4.74 9.95 7.17
C THR A 101 4.35 11.37 7.58
N SER A 102 3.06 11.61 7.84
CA SER A 102 2.59 12.92 8.28
C SER A 102 3.26 13.32 9.60
N CYS A 103 3.67 14.58 9.70
CA CYS A 103 4.36 15.12 10.87
C CYS A 103 3.89 16.53 11.27
N GLY A 104 2.83 17.00 10.63
CA GLY A 104 2.27 18.32 10.81
C GLY A 104 1.30 18.68 9.69
N ASP A 105 0.56 19.76 9.86
CA ASP A 105 -0.32 20.29 8.83
C ASP A 105 0.47 20.64 7.55
N GLY A 106 0.15 19.95 6.45
CA GLY A 106 0.84 20.11 5.17
C GLY A 106 2.32 19.68 5.21
N LYS A 107 2.71 18.79 6.14
CA LYS A 107 4.11 18.35 6.29
C LYS A 107 4.25 16.83 6.39
N VAL A 108 5.35 16.32 5.85
CA VAL A 108 5.71 14.91 5.87
C VAL A 108 7.18 14.69 6.24
N CYS A 109 7.50 13.46 6.66
CA CYS A 109 8.86 13.04 6.96
C CYS A 109 9.65 12.74 5.70
N ILE A 110 10.74 13.46 5.47
CA ILE A 110 11.72 13.20 4.40
C ILE A 110 13.11 13.21 5.02
N ASN A 111 13.84 12.09 4.88
CA ASN A 111 15.20 11.94 5.44
C ASN A 111 15.32 12.31 6.93
N GLY A 112 14.31 11.94 7.72
CA GLY A 112 14.25 12.22 9.16
C GLY A 112 13.87 13.65 9.54
N GLN A 113 13.49 14.50 8.58
CA GLN A 113 13.05 15.87 8.80
C GLN A 113 11.57 16.03 8.48
N CYS A 114 10.89 16.88 9.26
CA CYS A 114 9.49 17.25 8.99
C CYS A 114 9.46 18.45 8.05
N VAL A 115 9.12 18.23 6.78
CA VAL A 115 9.18 19.24 5.71
C VAL A 115 7.82 19.44 5.08
N SER A 116 7.56 20.65 4.58
CA SER A 116 6.37 20.94 3.79
C SER A 116 6.40 20.19 2.47
N ASP A 117 5.29 19.56 2.11
CA ASP A 117 5.12 18.86 0.85
C ASP A 117 3.73 19.18 0.26
N PRO A 118 3.61 19.50 -1.03
CA PRO A 118 2.35 19.91 -1.64
C PRO A 118 1.29 18.79 -1.69
N TYR A 119 1.70 17.53 -1.54
CA TYR A 119 0.83 16.37 -1.47
C TYR A 119 0.62 15.90 -0.03
N ALA A 120 1.22 16.58 0.96
CA ALA A 120 0.98 16.30 2.36
C ALA A 120 -0.49 16.54 2.72
N PRO A 121 -1.09 15.66 3.54
CA PRO A 121 -2.41 15.91 4.08
C PRO A 121 -2.47 17.23 4.87
N GLN A 122 -3.50 18.04 4.61
CA GLN A 122 -3.82 19.22 5.41
C GLN A 122 -4.74 18.75 6.54
N LEU A 123 -4.15 18.45 7.69
CA LEU A 123 -4.79 17.73 8.79
C LEU A 123 -4.47 18.43 10.12
N ASP A 124 -5.01 19.64 10.29
CA ASP A 124 -4.92 20.39 11.55
C ASP A 124 -5.50 19.57 12.71
N GLY A 125 -4.69 19.30 13.74
CA GLY A 125 -5.03 18.44 14.88
C GLY A 125 -5.02 16.93 14.60
N CYS A 126 -4.67 16.51 13.38
CA CYS A 126 -4.69 15.11 12.94
C CYS A 126 -3.32 14.64 12.44
N GLU A 127 -2.26 15.24 12.97
CA GLU A 127 -0.90 15.12 12.49
C GLU A 127 -0.33 13.70 12.67
N TYR A 128 -0.91 12.94 13.60
CA TYR A 128 -0.56 11.53 13.87
C TYR A 128 -1.55 10.52 13.27
N GLY A 129 -2.51 10.98 12.46
CA GLY A 129 -3.63 10.17 11.99
C GLY A 129 -4.74 10.03 13.03
N ASP A 130 -5.61 9.03 12.84
CA ASP A 130 -6.85 8.81 13.59
C ASP A 130 -6.58 8.76 15.09
N ARG A 131 -7.28 9.54 15.90
CA ARG A 131 -7.17 9.53 17.37
C ARG A 131 -7.96 8.40 18.01
N ILE A 132 -8.92 7.83 17.28
CA ILE A 132 -9.68 6.64 17.67
C ILE A 132 -9.21 5.46 16.82
N ILE A 133 -8.90 4.34 17.47
CA ILE A 133 -8.59 3.07 16.80
C ILE A 133 -9.87 2.54 16.16
N ASP A 134 -9.79 2.07 14.91
CA ASP A 134 -10.90 1.48 14.16
C ASP A 134 -12.13 2.39 14.11
N CYS A 135 -11.99 3.58 13.52
CA CYS A 135 -13.09 4.50 13.31
C CYS A 135 -14.32 3.82 12.69
N THR A 136 -15.40 3.78 13.47
CA THR A 136 -16.68 3.16 13.12
C THR A 136 -17.64 4.22 12.55
N LYS A 137 -18.83 3.77 12.10
CA LYS A 137 -19.89 4.67 11.66
C LYS A 137 -20.26 5.66 12.75
N ASP A 138 -20.33 5.19 13.99
CA ASP A 138 -20.70 6.03 15.13
C ASP A 138 -19.62 7.06 15.45
N HIS A 139 -18.33 6.68 15.36
CA HIS A 139 -17.23 7.64 15.49
C HIS A 139 -17.29 8.70 14.39
N CYS A 140 -17.72 8.34 13.19
CA CYS A 140 -17.85 9.30 12.10
C CYS A 140 -19.05 10.23 12.19
N LEU A 141 -20.09 9.84 12.91
CA LEU A 141 -21.24 10.68 13.18
C LEU A 141 -21.02 11.62 14.37
N ASN A 142 -20.30 11.16 15.39
CA ASN A 142 -20.21 11.86 16.69
C ASN A 142 -18.81 12.42 17.02
N SER A 143 -17.77 11.89 16.39
CA SER A 143 -16.35 12.17 16.68
C SER A 143 -15.53 12.25 15.38
N GLN A 144 -16.11 12.82 14.32
CA GLN A 144 -15.52 12.85 12.97
C GLN A 144 -14.08 13.41 12.95
N VAL A 145 -13.84 14.43 13.76
CA VAL A 145 -12.52 15.08 13.91
C VAL A 145 -11.46 14.14 14.49
N ASP A 146 -11.87 13.15 15.29
CA ASP A 146 -10.96 12.18 15.90
C ASP A 146 -10.65 11.01 14.95
N CYS A 147 -11.29 10.97 13.78
CA CYS A 147 -11.05 9.95 12.77
C CYS A 147 -10.21 10.41 11.60
N CYS A 148 -9.70 11.65 11.61
CA CYS A 148 -8.61 12.14 10.77
C CYS A 148 -8.60 11.65 9.30
N GLY A 149 -9.76 11.71 8.64
CA GLY A 149 -9.95 11.35 7.23
C GLY A 149 -10.44 9.92 6.95
N THR A 150 -10.55 9.06 7.96
CA THR A 150 -11.09 7.68 7.85
C THR A 150 -12.61 7.65 7.69
N CYS A 151 -13.31 8.73 8.06
CA CYS A 151 -14.76 8.83 7.99
C CYS A 151 -15.40 9.00 6.61
N ASN A 152 -14.65 8.75 5.54
CA ASN A 152 -15.19 8.69 4.20
C ASN A 152 -16.03 7.40 4.00
N TYR A 153 -17.23 7.37 4.59
CA TYR A 153 -18.25 6.37 4.29
C TYR A 153 -18.79 6.61 2.88
N GLY A 154 -18.29 5.83 1.92
CA GLY A 154 -18.74 5.94 0.53
C GLY A 154 -18.50 4.76 -0.40
N THR A 155 -17.55 3.86 -0.13
CA THR A 155 -17.41 2.50 -0.70
C THR A 155 -16.24 1.82 0.03
N PRO A 156 -16.16 0.48 0.12
CA PRO A 156 -14.84 -0.15 0.31
C PRO A 156 -13.91 0.44 -0.75
N PHE A 157 -12.62 0.61 -0.46
CA PHE A 157 -11.63 0.84 -1.50
C PHE A 157 -11.66 -0.38 -2.45
N THR A 158 -12.59 -0.41 -3.40
CA THR A 158 -12.26 -0.85 -4.74
C THR A 158 -11.30 0.21 -5.23
N PRO A 159 -10.02 -0.10 -5.48
CA PRO A 159 -9.17 0.82 -6.22
C PRO A 159 -9.93 1.12 -7.50
N THR A 160 -10.52 2.31 -7.58
CA THR A 160 -11.02 2.81 -8.84
C THR A 160 -9.73 3.10 -9.57
N TYR A 161 -9.26 2.12 -10.34
CA TYR A 161 -8.41 2.40 -11.47
C TYR A 161 -9.12 3.53 -12.20
N SER A 162 -8.62 4.75 -12.00
CA SER A 162 -9.00 5.86 -12.83
C SER A 162 -8.49 5.46 -14.20
N THR A 163 -9.36 4.82 -14.97
CA THR A 163 -9.25 4.85 -16.42
C THR A 163 -9.53 6.29 -16.80
N ARG A 164 -8.53 7.15 -16.53
CA ARG A 164 -8.42 8.43 -17.20
C ARG A 164 -8.25 8.02 -18.66
N ARG A 165 -9.38 8.02 -19.35
CA ARG A 165 -9.47 7.84 -20.79
C ARG A 165 -8.66 8.97 -21.39
N SER A 166 -7.38 8.70 -21.62
CA SER A 166 -6.55 9.47 -22.52
C SER A 166 -7.28 9.42 -23.85
N THR A 167 -7.96 10.51 -24.18
CA THR A 167 -8.52 10.73 -25.50
C THR A 167 -7.34 10.65 -26.47
N PRO A 168 -7.33 9.69 -27.42
CA PRO A 168 -6.33 9.71 -28.46
C PRO A 168 -6.56 10.97 -29.28
N LYS A 169 -5.54 11.83 -29.35
CA LYS A 169 -5.49 12.91 -30.33
C LYS A 169 -5.50 12.24 -31.70
N ARG A 170 -6.68 12.25 -32.32
CA ARG A 170 -6.98 11.70 -33.65
C ARG A 170 -6.08 12.38 -34.68
N LEU A 171 -4.99 11.72 -35.09
CA LEU A 171 -4.54 11.82 -36.47
C LEU A 171 -5.37 10.82 -37.29
N ALA A 172 -5.97 11.32 -38.36
CA ALA A 172 -6.82 10.54 -39.24
C ALA A 172 -5.98 9.59 -40.10
N THR A 173 -6.13 8.27 -39.92
CA THR A 173 -5.98 7.25 -40.98
C THR A 173 -6.57 5.94 -40.45
N THR A 174 -7.82 5.59 -40.82
CA THR A 174 -8.18 4.64 -41.89
C THR A 174 -8.24 3.17 -41.41
N VAL A 175 -9.50 2.71 -41.24
CA VAL A 175 -10.03 1.32 -41.31
C VAL A 175 -9.92 0.42 -40.06
N ASN A 176 -11.10 0.08 -39.53
CA ASN A 176 -11.42 -1.00 -38.58
C ASN A 176 -11.02 -2.39 -39.12
N PRO A 177 -10.72 -3.36 -38.23
CA PRO A 177 -11.78 -4.31 -37.90
C PRO A 177 -11.93 -4.60 -36.39
N LEU A 178 -13.19 -4.76 -36.02
CA LEU A 178 -13.79 -5.39 -34.85
C LEU A 178 -12.85 -6.35 -34.07
N VAL A 179 -12.39 -5.97 -32.86
CA VAL A 179 -11.83 -6.93 -31.89
C VAL A 179 -12.95 -7.37 -30.96
N ILE A 180 -13.38 -8.61 -31.16
CA ILE A 180 -14.30 -9.34 -30.30
C ILE A 180 -13.51 -9.67 -29.02
N PHE A 181 -14.00 -9.24 -27.85
CA PHE A 181 -13.49 -9.72 -26.55
C PHE A 181 -13.90 -11.19 -26.39
N THR A 182 -13.10 -12.10 -26.91
CA THR A 182 -13.19 -13.52 -26.60
C THR A 182 -12.19 -13.89 -25.51
N SER A 183 -12.71 -14.67 -24.56
CA SER A 183 -12.00 -15.58 -23.67
C SER A 183 -11.61 -15.04 -22.29
N ILE A 184 -12.53 -15.25 -21.34
CA ILE A 184 -12.20 -15.60 -19.96
C ILE A 184 -11.17 -16.72 -20.04
N LYS A 185 -9.90 -16.47 -19.69
CA LYS A 185 -8.93 -17.57 -19.57
C LYS A 185 -9.44 -18.50 -18.46
N GLU A 186 -9.90 -19.67 -18.86
CA GLU A 186 -10.20 -20.77 -17.95
C GLU A 186 -8.89 -21.21 -17.26
N CYS A 187 -9.00 -21.59 -15.99
CA CYS A 187 -7.88 -22.09 -15.21
C CYS A 187 -7.32 -23.38 -15.81
N GLU A 188 -6.01 -23.50 -15.89
CA GLU A 188 -5.36 -24.74 -16.29
C GLU A 188 -5.20 -25.68 -15.08
N PRO A 189 -5.27 -27.01 -15.28
CA PRO A 189 -5.01 -27.98 -14.22
C PRO A 189 -3.60 -27.81 -13.62
N GLY A 190 -3.54 -27.31 -12.37
CA GLY A 190 -2.29 -27.06 -11.66
C GLY A 190 -2.06 -25.59 -11.29
N ASP A 191 -2.90 -24.67 -11.79
CA ASP A 191 -2.82 -23.25 -11.44
C ASP A 191 -3.11 -23.00 -9.96
N LEU A 192 -2.31 -22.12 -9.35
CA LEU A 192 -2.45 -21.71 -7.95
C LEU A 192 -3.60 -20.71 -7.76
N ASP A 193 -4.17 -20.68 -6.56
CA ASP A 193 -5.18 -19.68 -6.19
C ASP A 193 -4.52 -18.30 -6.06
N LEU A 194 -4.98 -17.33 -6.87
CA LEU A 194 -4.48 -15.96 -6.84
C LEU A 194 -4.97 -15.19 -5.60
N ARG A 195 -6.12 -15.58 -5.05
CA ARG A 195 -6.70 -15.03 -3.81
C ARG A 195 -7.29 -16.11 -2.90
N PRO A 196 -6.43 -16.91 -2.23
CA PRO A 196 -6.86 -18.01 -1.37
C PRO A 196 -7.88 -17.59 -0.30
N GLU A 197 -7.81 -16.34 0.17
CA GLU A 197 -8.71 -15.77 1.18
C GLU A 197 -10.17 -15.68 0.73
N LEU A 198 -10.43 -15.62 -0.59
CA LEU A 198 -11.77 -15.59 -1.16
C LEU A 198 -12.30 -16.99 -1.52
N CYS A 199 -11.44 -18.00 -1.50
CA CYS A 199 -11.73 -19.37 -1.92
C CYS A 199 -12.29 -20.22 -0.78
N THR A 200 -13.35 -19.72 -0.15
CA THR A 200 -14.00 -20.36 1.01
C THR A 200 -15.42 -20.83 0.71
N ASN A 201 -15.99 -20.42 -0.43
CA ASN A 201 -17.36 -20.74 -0.82
C ASN A 201 -17.42 -21.17 -2.30
N THR A 202 -18.10 -22.28 -2.57
CA THR A 202 -18.25 -22.87 -3.92
C THR A 202 -18.86 -21.92 -4.95
N SER A 203 -19.66 -20.93 -4.53
CA SER A 203 -20.21 -19.89 -5.41
C SER A 203 -19.13 -19.05 -6.11
N VAL A 204 -17.92 -18.97 -5.53
CA VAL A 204 -16.78 -18.29 -6.14
C VAL A 204 -16.35 -18.99 -7.44
N CYS A 205 -16.59 -20.30 -7.56
CA CYS A 205 -16.25 -21.07 -8.75
C CYS A 205 -17.17 -20.79 -9.94
N GLN A 206 -18.38 -20.28 -9.69
CA GLN A 206 -19.31 -19.92 -10.76
C GLN A 206 -19.12 -18.47 -11.24
N THR A 207 -18.64 -17.60 -10.35
CA THR A 207 -18.60 -16.15 -10.59
C THR A 207 -17.20 -15.61 -10.82
N LYS A 208 -16.18 -16.24 -10.21
CA LYS A 208 -14.78 -15.78 -10.18
C LYS A 208 -13.78 -16.95 -10.11
N SER A 209 -14.00 -17.99 -10.91
CA SER A 209 -13.17 -19.21 -10.93
C SER A 209 -11.68 -18.91 -11.15
N SER A 210 -11.36 -17.90 -11.97
CA SER A 210 -9.97 -17.49 -12.27
C SER A 210 -9.17 -16.99 -11.07
N LEU A 211 -9.83 -16.64 -9.95
CA LEU A 211 -9.15 -16.23 -8.72
C LEU A 211 -8.88 -17.40 -7.76
N CYS A 212 -9.55 -18.54 -7.98
CA CYS A 212 -9.62 -19.70 -7.10
C CYS A 212 -9.45 -21.00 -7.89
N CYS A 213 -8.48 -21.02 -8.81
CA CYS A 213 -8.27 -22.11 -9.76
C CYS A 213 -8.06 -23.48 -9.10
N HIS A 214 -7.18 -23.56 -8.10
CA HIS A 214 -6.88 -24.79 -7.38
C HIS A 214 -8.08 -25.23 -6.55
N TYR A 215 -8.68 -24.32 -5.78
CA TYR A 215 -9.88 -24.59 -4.98
C TYR A 215 -11.06 -25.09 -5.81
N CYS A 216 -11.35 -24.43 -6.94
CA CYS A 216 -12.47 -24.78 -7.80
C CYS A 216 -12.24 -26.09 -8.55
N SER A 217 -11.00 -26.38 -8.96
CA SER A 217 -10.63 -27.65 -9.58
C SER A 217 -10.91 -28.85 -8.67
N LEU A 218 -10.65 -28.72 -7.36
CA LEU A 218 -10.98 -29.75 -6.37
C LEU A 218 -12.49 -29.94 -6.20
N HIS A 219 -13.26 -28.85 -6.21
CA HIS A 219 -14.72 -28.91 -6.11
C HIS A 219 -15.39 -29.57 -7.33
N TYR A 220 -14.93 -29.25 -8.55
CA TYR A 220 -15.46 -29.90 -9.76
C TYR A 220 -15.14 -31.39 -9.82
N LYS A 221 -13.95 -31.80 -9.33
CA LYS A 221 -13.62 -33.22 -9.19
C LYS A 221 -14.53 -33.93 -8.21
N SER A 222 -14.89 -33.30 -7.08
CA SER A 222 -15.80 -33.90 -6.11
C SER A 222 -17.23 -34.09 -6.61
N ALA A 223 -17.72 -33.20 -7.50
CA ALA A 223 -19.06 -33.33 -8.08
C ALA A 223 -19.16 -34.49 -9.08
N ASN A 224 -18.09 -34.78 -9.83
CA ASN A 224 -18.06 -35.84 -10.82
C ASN A 224 -17.92 -37.26 -10.22
N THR A 225 -17.50 -37.39 -8.96
CA THR A 225 -17.38 -38.68 -8.27
C THR A 225 -18.67 -39.12 -7.58
N SER A 226 -19.72 -38.28 -7.55
CA SER A 226 -21.01 -38.60 -6.92
C SER A 226 -22.08 -39.13 -7.89
N THR A 227 -21.70 -39.50 -9.12
CA THR A 227 -22.63 -40.11 -10.10
C THR A 227 -22.01 -41.36 -10.72
N THR A 228 -21.89 -42.41 -9.90
CA THR A 228 -21.79 -43.79 -10.39
C THR A 228 -22.77 -44.63 -9.59
N GLN A 229 -23.97 -44.81 -10.13
CA GLN A 229 -24.85 -45.95 -9.87
C GLN A 229 -24.89 -46.79 -11.13
#